data_AF-A0A919WLZ2-F1
#
_entry.id   AF-A0A919WLZ2-F1
#
_cell.length_a   1.000
_cell.length_b   1.000
_cell.length_c   1.000
_cell.angle_alpha   90.00
_cell.angle_beta   90.00
_cell.angle_gamma   90.00
#
_symmetry.space_group_name_H-M   'P 1'
#
loop_
_entity.id
_entity.type
_entity.pdbx_description
1 polymer ?
#
loop_
_entity_poly.entity_id
_entity_poly.type
_entity_poly.pdbx_seq_one_letter_code
_entity_poly.pdbx_strand_id
1 'polypeptide(L)' 'MKKKEIEYKIQELKYEYIRLQNDLEKLEFVQGKLSPLEKQISEIEEELKALHKQLATL' A
#
# COMPACT_ATOMS: atom_id res chain seq x y z
N MET A 1 7.88 17.61 -6.79
CA MET A 1 6.75 17.32 -5.89
C MET A 1 6.93 18.13 -4.63
N LYS A 2 5.88 18.79 -4.15
CA LYS A 2 5.88 19.39 -2.80
C LYS A 2 5.80 18.26 -1.78
N LYS A 3 6.46 18.43 -0.63
CA LYS A 3 6.43 17.48 0.50
C LYS A 3 5.00 17.01 0.83
N LYS A 4 4.04 17.94 0.82
CA LYS A 4 2.61 17.67 0.98
C LYS A 4 2.03 16.67 -0.03
N GLU A 5 2.42 16.72 -1.30
CA GLU A 5 1.90 15.77 -2.31
C GLU A 5 2.37 14.35 -2.03
N ILE A 6 3.62 14.20 -1.55
CA ILE A 6 4.17 12.91 -1.15
C ILE A 6 3.45 12.39 0.11
N GLU A 7 3.20 13.25 1.09
CA GLU A 7 2.42 12.89 2.28
C GLU A 7 0.99 12.47 1.92
N TYR A 8 0.34 13.16 1.00
CA TYR A 8 -0.98 12.78 0.48
C TYR A 8 -0.95 11.39 -0.17
N LYS A 9 0.01 11.14 -1.05
CA LYS A 9 0.19 9.82 -1.68
C LYS A 9 0.45 8.71 -0.67
N ILE A 10 1.28 8.96 0.34
CA ILE A 10 1.52 8.01 1.44
C ILE A 10 0.22 7.69 2.17
N GLN A 11 -0.63 8.69 2.40
CA GLN A 11 -1.91 8.51 3.05
C GLN A 11 -2.88 7.70 2.18
N GLU A 12 -2.96 7.99 0.88
CA GLU A 12 -3.75 7.21 -0.07
C GLU A 12 -3.31 5.74 -0.12
N LEU A 13 -2.00 5.49 -0.26
CA LEU A 13 -1.44 4.14 -0.26
C LEU A 13 -1.71 3.39 1.04
N LYS A 14 -1.69 4.07 2.20
CA LYS A 14 -2.11 3.47 3.48
C LYS A 14 -3.58 3.06 3.50
N TYR A 15 -4.47 3.88 2.95
CA TYR A 15 -5.88 3.52 2.83
C TYR A 15 -6.06 2.31 1.91
N GLU A 16 -5.32 2.27 0.81
CA GLU A 16 -5.35 1.16 -0.14
C GLU A 16 -4.80 -0.13 0.47
N TYR A 17 -3.73 -0.04 1.26
CA TYR A 17 -3.18 -1.15 2.05
C TYR A 17 -4.20 -1.74 3.02
N ILE A 18 -4.87 -0.90 3.83
CA ILE A 18 -5.88 -1.34 4.80
C ILE A 18 -7.07 -2.01 4.09
N ARG A 19 -7.45 -1.48 2.92
CA ARG A 19 -8.52 -2.04 2.11
C ARG A 19 -8.13 -3.41 1.56
N LEU A 20 -6.95 -3.53 0.97
CA LEU A 20 -6.43 -4.81 0.48
C LEU A 20 -6.29 -5.84 1.59
N GLN A 21 -5.89 -5.43 2.79
CA GLN A 21 -5.84 -6.31 3.96
C GLN A 21 -7.24 -6.82 4.36
N ASN A 22 -8.25 -5.95 4.32
CA ASN A 22 -9.65 -6.37 4.53
C ASN A 22 -10.13 -7.33 3.43
N ASP A 23 -9.78 -7.08 2.18
CA ASP A 23 -10.09 -7.97 1.06
C ASP A 23 -9.31 -9.30 1.17
N LEU A 24 -8.10 -9.29 1.76
CA LEU A 24 -7.27 -10.47 2.01
C LEU A 24 -7.95 -11.39 3.01
N GLU A 25 -8.37 -10.84 4.16
CA GLU A 25 -9.10 -11.58 5.19
C GLU A 25 -10.40 -12.18 4.63
N LYS A 26 -11.11 -11.42 3.79
CA LYS A 26 -12.31 -11.94 3.10
C LYS A 26 -11.96 -13.05 2.12
N LEU A 27 -10.94 -12.89 1.29
CA LEU A 27 -10.51 -13.88 0.30
C LEU A 27 -10.00 -15.16 0.96
N GLU A 28 -9.29 -15.04 2.08
CA GLU A 28 -8.84 -16.17 2.89
C GLU A 28 -10.05 -16.97 3.41
N PHE A 29 -11.08 -16.26 3.86
CA PHE A 29 -12.35 -16.87 4.27
C PHE A 29 -13.06 -17.62 3.14
N VAL A 30 -12.94 -17.15 1.89
CA VAL A 30 -13.54 -17.83 0.71
C VAL A 30 -12.62 -18.90 0.09
N GLN A 31 -11.49 -19.25 0.71
CA GLN A 31 -10.43 -20.11 0.13
C GLN A 31 -9.98 -19.64 -1.27
N GLY A 32 -10.04 -18.33 -1.50
CA GLY A 32 -9.60 -17.72 -2.75
C GLY A 32 -8.08 -17.66 -2.85
N LYS A 33 -7.57 -17.30 -4.04
CA LYS A 33 -6.13 -17.12 -4.25
C LYS A 33 -5.68 -15.83 -3.58
N LEU A 34 -4.86 -15.95 -2.52
CA LEU A 34 -4.26 -14.83 -1.78
C LEU A 34 -3.08 -14.18 -2.51
N SER A 35 -2.42 -14.93 -3.40
CA SER A 35 -1.22 -14.49 -4.13
C SER A 35 -1.34 -13.14 -4.85
N PRO A 36 -2.43 -12.79 -5.56
CA PRO A 36 -2.56 -11.47 -6.17
C PRO A 36 -2.64 -10.33 -5.15
N LEU A 37 -3.31 -10.54 -4.01
CA LEU A 37 -3.46 -9.51 -2.98
C LEU A 37 -2.16 -9.30 -2.22
N GLU A 38 -1.47 -10.37 -1.83
CA GLU A 38 -0.16 -10.26 -1.18
C GLU A 38 0.85 -9.52 -2.07
N LYS A 39 0.80 -9.77 -3.38
CA LYS A 39 1.64 -9.05 -4.33
C LYS A 39 1.32 -7.55 -4.35
N GLN A 40 0.04 -7.17 -4.38
CA GLN A 40 -0.37 -5.77 -4.33
C GLN A 40 0.03 -5.09 -3.02
N ILE A 41 -0.11 -5.77 -1.89
CA ILE A 41 0.31 -5.28 -0.57
C ILE A 41 1.82 -5.00 -0.57
N SER A 42 2.61 -5.93 -1.13
CA SER A 42 4.06 -5.80 -1.23
C SER A 42 4.48 -4.64 -2.16
N GLU A 43 3.79 -4.46 -3.30
CA GLU A 43 4.01 -3.32 -4.19
C GLU A 43 3.72 -1.98 -3.48
N ILE A 44 2.64 -1.91 -2.70
CA ILE A 44 2.30 -0.71 -1.91
C ILE A 44 3.36 -0.41 -0.86
N GLU A 45 3.90 -1.44 -0.20
CA GLU A 45 5.01 -1.25 0.76
C GLU A 45 6.28 -0.72 0.09
N GLU A 46 6.65 -1.24 -1.08
CA GLU A 46 7.78 -0.72 -1.85
C GLU A 46 7.55 0.74 -2.25
N GLU A 47 6.34 1.07 -2.68
CA GLU A 47 5.97 2.42 -3.13
C GLU A 47 5.95 3.42 -1.96
N LEU A 48 5.42 3.02 -0.80
CA LEU A 48 5.50 3.77 0.45
C LEU A 48 6.95 4.03 0.86
N LYS A 49 7.81 3.02 0.78
CA LYS A 49 9.23 3.13 1.12
C LYS A 49 9.96 4.08 0.17
N ALA A 50 9.65 4.03 -1.13
CA ALA A 50 10.18 4.95 -2.12
C ALA A 50 9.74 6.39 -1.84
N LEU A 51 8.45 6.62 -1.55
CA LEU A 51 7.91 7.93 -1.21
C LEU A 51 8.50 8.48 0.09
N HIS A 52 8.66 7.66 1.13
CA HIS A 52 9.32 8.05 2.37
C HIS A 52 10.79 8.42 2.14
N LYS A 53 11.51 7.67 1.29
CA LYS A 53 12.88 7.99 0.91
C LYS A 53 12.97 9.31 0.12
N GLN A 54 12.04 9.54 -0.80
CA GLN A 54 11.93 10.82 -1.51
C GLN A 54 11.64 11.96 -0.55
N LEU A 55 10.73 11.78 0.42
CA LEU A 55 10.38 12.78 1.44
C LEU A 55 11.55 13.07 2.40
N ALA A 56 12.37 12.07 2.70
CA ALA A 56 13.57 12.24 3.52
C ALA A 56 14.74 12.91 2.76
N THR A 57 14.73 12.81 1.43
CA THR A 57 15.73 13.43 0.54
C THR A 57 15.33 14.86 0.14
N LEU A 58 14.11 15.29 0.46
CA LEU A 58 13.52 16.60 0.14
C LEU A 58 13.70 17.59 1.30
#